data_AF-A0A1G5E950-F1
#
_entry.id   AF-A0A1G5E950-F1
#
_cell.length_a   1.000
_cell.length_b   1.000
_cell.length_c   1.000
_cell.angle_alpha   90.00
_cell.angle_beta   90.00
_cell.angle_gamma   90.00
#
_symmetry.space_group_name_H-M   'P 1'
#
loop_
_entity.id
_entity.type
_entity.pdbx_description
1 polymer ?
#
loop_
_entity_poly.entity_id
_entity_poly.type
_entity_poly.pdbx_seq_one_letter_code
_entity_poly.pdbx_strand_id
1 'polypeptide(L)'
;MKIYISIGRNLCIAAFLLLNCGDAVAQVGIGTSQPDDSSILDISSTDKGLLIPRVFLTGALSNSLDGVNPSPVGLTVFNTNPNVSDGNGIGYYYWNATRWDKVTTDASNNSWSKNGNTLLSTDFLGSLTINPLISRSTILPQAPLIRTDP
;
A
#
# COMPACT_ATOMS: atom_id res chain seq x y z
N MET A 1 11.25 17.92 63.61
CA MET A 1 9.92 17.42 63.20
C MET A 1 9.45 17.95 61.84
N LYS A 2 9.54 19.25 61.52
CA LYS A 2 9.12 19.82 60.21
C LYS A 2 9.84 19.25 58.97
N ILE A 3 11.10 18.83 59.10
CA ILE A 3 11.90 18.25 58.01
C ILE A 3 11.37 16.89 57.54
N TYR A 4 11.02 15.99 58.46
CA TYR A 4 10.52 14.64 58.13
C TYR A 4 9.14 14.68 57.43
N ILE A 5 8.28 15.62 57.83
CA ILE A 5 6.97 15.86 57.19
C ILE A 5 7.12 16.38 55.75
N SER A 6 8.13 17.21 55.49
CA SER A 6 8.41 17.71 54.14
C SER A 6 8.97 16.62 53.22
N ILE A 7 9.82 15.73 53.74
CA ILE A 7 10.40 14.61 52.97
C ILE A 7 9.31 13.59 52.60
N GLY A 8 8.45 13.22 53.56
CA GLY A 8 7.35 12.28 53.29
C GLY A 8 6.34 12.80 52.27
N ARG A 9 6.00 14.10 52.31
CA ARG A 9 5.10 14.72 51.32
C ARG A 9 5.68 14.68 49.91
N ASN A 10 6.96 15.01 49.74
CA ASN A 10 7.60 15.00 48.42
C ASN A 10 7.74 13.57 47.87
N LEU A 11 7.97 12.58 48.75
CA LEU A 11 8.03 11.17 48.37
C LEU A 11 6.66 10.65 47.88
N CYS A 12 5.57 11.02 48.56
CA CYS A 12 4.21 10.66 48.13
C CYS A 12 3.85 11.29 46.77
N ILE A 13 4.24 12.55 46.53
CA ILE A 13 4.01 13.22 45.23
C ILE A 13 4.81 12.54 44.12
N ALA A 14 6.07 12.19 44.37
CA ALA A 14 6.90 11.46 43.39
C ALA A 14 6.33 10.06 43.07
N ALA A 15 5.86 9.32 44.09
CA ALA A 15 5.21 8.03 43.90
C ALA A 15 3.92 8.14 43.08
N PHE A 16 3.10 9.16 43.32
CA PHE A 16 1.86 9.40 42.57
C PHE A 16 2.13 9.73 41.10
N LEU A 17 3.20 10.49 40.80
CA LEU A 17 3.61 10.79 39.42
C LEU A 17 4.14 9.56 38.67
N LEU A 18 4.89 8.68 39.36
CA LEU A 18 5.43 7.45 38.77
C LEU A 18 4.36 6.36 38.54
N LEU A 19 3.28 6.34 39.33
CA LEU A 19 2.17 5.38 39.16
C LEU A 19 1.24 5.72 37.99
N ASN A 20 1.36 6.91 37.39
CA ASN A 20 0.52 7.37 36.29
C ASN A 20 1.25 7.39 34.93
N CYS A 21 2.47 6.84 34.81
CA CYS A 21 3.09 6.64 33.50
C CYS A 21 2.52 5.38 32.83
N GLY A 22 1.32 5.51 32.25
CA GLY A 22 0.81 4.49 31.32
C GLY A 22 1.54 4.57 29.97
N ASP A 23 1.63 3.44 29.27
CA ASP A 23 2.20 3.38 27.92
C ASP A 23 1.33 4.22 26.96
N ALA A 24 1.85 5.36 26.52
CA ALA A 24 1.20 6.17 25.50
C ALA A 24 1.39 5.50 24.14
N VAL A 25 0.34 4.90 23.61
CA VAL A 25 0.36 4.26 22.29
C VAL A 25 0.25 5.34 21.21
N ALA A 26 1.22 5.43 20.31
CA ALA A 26 1.30 6.48 19.28
C ALA A 26 0.61 6.14 17.95
N GLN A 27 -0.04 4.97 17.85
CA GLN A 27 -0.74 4.52 16.64
C GLN A 27 -2.03 5.31 16.41
N VAL A 28 -2.31 5.61 15.14
CA VAL A 28 -3.49 6.38 14.73
C VAL A 28 -4.58 5.42 14.28
N GLY A 29 -5.67 5.33 15.04
CA GLY A 29 -6.89 4.64 14.60
C GLY A 29 -7.92 5.62 14.06
N ILE A 30 -8.48 5.34 12.87
CA ILE A 30 -9.64 6.05 12.32
C ILE A 30 -10.78 5.06 12.17
N GLY A 31 -11.85 5.24 12.94
CA GLY A 31 -13.00 4.32 12.93
C GLY A 31 -12.76 3.00 13.70
N THR A 32 -11.63 2.87 14.40
CA THR A 32 -11.33 1.78 15.35
C THR A 32 -10.72 2.34 16.63
N SER A 33 -11.06 1.75 17.78
CA SER A 33 -10.42 2.03 19.08
C SER A 33 -9.30 1.06 19.42
N GLN A 34 -9.11 0.02 18.60
CA GLN A 34 -8.03 -0.96 18.71
C GLN A 34 -7.40 -1.08 17.33
N PRO A 35 -6.47 -0.18 16.97
CA PRO A 35 -5.66 -0.32 15.75
C PRO A 35 -4.86 -1.63 15.81
N ASP A 36 -4.59 -2.24 14.66
CA ASP A 36 -3.67 -3.37 14.57
C ASP A 36 -2.27 -2.97 15.07
N ASP A 37 -1.68 -3.75 15.99
CA ASP A 37 -0.37 -3.47 16.61
C ASP A 37 0.80 -3.39 15.60
N SER A 38 0.63 -3.94 14.40
CA SER A 38 1.61 -3.85 13.32
C SER A 38 1.39 -2.64 12.41
N SER A 39 0.49 -1.72 12.76
CA SER A 39 0.12 -0.57 11.96
C SER A 39 0.45 0.76 12.66
N ILE A 40 0.94 1.73 11.89
CA ILE A 40 1.07 3.12 12.37
C ILE A 40 -0.27 3.86 12.17
N LEU A 41 -1.04 3.47 11.15
CA LEU A 41 -2.36 3.99 10.83
C LEU A 41 -3.29 2.83 10.44
N ASP A 42 -4.37 2.67 11.20
CA ASP A 42 -5.45 1.71 10.90
C ASP A 42 -6.75 2.45 10.63
N ILE A 43 -7.42 2.12 9.53
CA ILE A 43 -8.68 2.75 9.11
C ILE A 43 -9.73 1.68 8.90
N SER A 44 -10.77 1.70 9.74
CA SER A 44 -11.89 0.77 9.67
C SER A 44 -13.20 1.49 9.36
N SER A 45 -13.91 1.03 8.33
CA SER A 45 -15.25 1.51 7.97
C SER A 45 -15.96 0.46 7.12
N THR A 46 -17.28 0.35 7.27
CA THR A 46 -18.13 -0.53 6.45
C THR A 46 -18.68 0.17 5.21
N ASP A 47 -18.63 1.51 5.15
CA ASP A 47 -19.34 2.31 4.13
C ASP A 47 -18.56 3.56 3.66
N LYS A 48 -17.34 3.79 4.14
CA LYS A 48 -16.44 4.89 3.72
C LYS A 48 -15.12 4.32 3.17
N GLY A 49 -14.44 5.14 2.37
CA GLY A 49 -13.09 4.85 1.86
C GLY A 49 -12.09 5.94 2.22
N LEU A 50 -10.82 5.72 1.87
CA LEU A 50 -9.75 6.69 2.03
C LEU A 50 -9.68 7.62 0.81
N LEU A 51 -9.92 8.91 1.03
CA LEU A 51 -9.61 9.94 0.04
C LEU A 51 -8.17 10.44 0.26
N ILE A 52 -7.25 9.95 -0.57
CA ILE A 52 -5.85 10.39 -0.54
C ILE A 52 -5.70 11.85 -1.05
N PRO A 53 -4.56 12.52 -0.77
CA PRO A 53 -4.32 13.88 -1.23
C PRO A 53 -4.49 14.05 -2.75
N ARG A 54 -5.25 15.06 -3.14
CA ARG A 54 -5.47 15.45 -4.55
C ARG A 54 -4.50 16.55 -4.93
N VAL A 55 -3.63 16.27 -5.89
CA VAL A 55 -2.52 17.15 -6.27
C VAL A 55 -2.57 17.43 -7.76
N PHE A 56 -2.31 18.67 -8.16
CA PHE A 56 -2.15 19.03 -9.57
C PHE A 56 -0.68 18.83 -9.98
N LEU A 57 -0.34 17.67 -10.55
CA LEU A 57 1.03 17.42 -10.98
C LEU A 57 1.33 18.21 -12.25
N THR A 58 2.34 19.08 -12.22
CA THR A 58 2.80 19.83 -13.40
C THR A 58 3.55 18.93 -14.38
N GLY A 59 4.35 18.00 -13.87
CA GLY A 59 5.07 17.00 -14.66
C GLY A 59 5.43 15.77 -13.85
N ALA A 60 5.51 14.62 -14.51
CA ALA A 60 5.85 13.35 -13.87
C ALA A 60 7.31 13.31 -13.37
N LEU A 61 8.18 14.15 -13.91
CA LEU A 61 9.58 14.26 -13.47
C LEU A 61 9.78 15.25 -12.31
N SER A 62 8.71 15.91 -11.84
CA SER A 62 8.79 16.83 -10.70
C SER A 62 9.04 16.04 -9.42
N ASN A 63 10.28 16.09 -8.93
CA ASN A 63 10.67 15.37 -7.72
C ASN A 63 10.12 15.97 -6.42
N SER A 64 9.42 17.10 -6.46
CA SER A 64 8.84 17.76 -5.30
C SER A 64 7.39 18.17 -5.58
N LEU A 65 6.54 18.06 -4.55
CA LEU A 65 5.15 18.55 -4.58
C LEU A 65 5.00 19.93 -3.94
N ASP A 66 5.82 20.25 -2.94
CA ASP A 66 5.81 21.53 -2.22
C ASP A 66 6.84 22.53 -2.77
N GLY A 67 7.65 22.11 -3.75
CA GLY A 67 8.70 22.91 -4.37
C GLY A 67 9.99 23.01 -3.55
N VAL A 68 10.04 22.38 -2.37
CA VAL A 68 11.17 22.49 -1.43
C VAL A 68 11.76 21.13 -1.13
N ASN A 69 10.92 20.18 -0.74
CA ASN A 69 11.34 18.87 -0.27
C ASN A 69 11.21 17.82 -1.39
N PRO A 70 12.24 16.99 -1.61
CA PRO A 70 12.11 15.83 -2.47
C PRO A 70 11.02 14.89 -1.95
N SER A 71 10.22 14.37 -2.87
CA SER A 71 9.16 13.41 -2.60
C SER A 71 9.78 12.09 -2.15
N PRO A 72 9.38 11.52 -1.01
CA PRO A 72 9.86 10.22 -0.59
C PRO A 72 9.36 9.11 -1.53
N VAL A 73 10.17 8.08 -1.70
CA VAL A 73 9.81 6.90 -2.51
C VAL A 73 8.56 6.23 -1.91
N GLY A 74 7.59 5.91 -2.77
CA GLY A 74 6.31 5.35 -2.37
C GLY A 74 5.24 6.38 -1.97
N LEU A 75 5.56 7.69 -1.97
CA LEU A 75 4.56 8.73 -1.74
C LEU A 75 3.46 8.60 -2.79
N THR A 76 2.20 8.53 -2.36
CA THR A 76 1.05 8.28 -3.24
C THR A 76 0.08 9.46 -3.22
N VAL A 77 -0.38 9.89 -4.39
CA VAL A 77 -1.31 11.00 -4.58
C VAL A 77 -2.32 10.71 -5.67
N PHE A 78 -3.44 11.43 -5.67
CA PHE A 78 -4.36 11.46 -6.80
C PHE A 78 -4.07 12.70 -7.65
N ASN A 79 -3.50 12.51 -8.85
CA ASN A 79 -3.26 13.59 -9.80
C ASN A 79 -4.57 14.09 -10.42
N THR A 80 -4.79 15.40 -10.38
CA THR A 80 -5.94 16.08 -10.99
C THR A 80 -5.63 16.75 -12.33
N ASN A 81 -4.37 16.82 -12.75
CA ASN A 81 -3.99 17.42 -14.04
C ASN A 81 -4.20 16.43 -15.21
N PRO A 82 -5.11 16.71 -16.17
CA PRO A 82 -5.30 15.87 -17.36
C PRO A 82 -4.12 15.91 -18.34
N ASN A 83 -3.31 16.97 -18.32
CA ASN A 83 -2.22 17.21 -19.24
C ASN A 83 -0.86 17.26 -18.51
N VAL A 84 -0.64 16.35 -17.56
CA VAL A 84 0.64 16.25 -16.85
C VAL A 84 1.76 15.90 -17.84
N SER A 85 2.80 16.72 -17.91
CA SER A 85 3.95 16.48 -18.79
C SER A 85 4.65 15.17 -18.40
N ASP A 86 5.05 14.37 -19.39
CA ASP A 86 5.69 13.06 -19.19
C ASP A 86 4.87 12.07 -18.34
N GLY A 87 3.57 12.31 -18.18
CA GLY A 87 2.64 11.48 -17.42
C GLY A 87 1.44 11.04 -18.24
N ASN A 88 0.49 10.39 -17.59
CA ASN A 88 -0.65 9.71 -18.22
C ASN A 88 -1.99 10.27 -17.71
N GLY A 89 -2.10 11.59 -17.60
CA GLY A 89 -3.32 12.31 -17.20
C GLY A 89 -3.78 12.07 -15.76
N ILE A 90 -5.09 12.23 -15.51
CA ILE A 90 -5.72 12.12 -14.18
C ILE A 90 -5.65 10.68 -13.66
N GLY A 91 -5.38 10.49 -12.36
CA GLY A 91 -5.45 9.19 -11.69
C GLY A 91 -4.57 9.08 -10.46
N TYR A 92 -4.40 7.86 -9.96
CA TYR A 92 -3.50 7.57 -8.85
C TYR A 92 -2.06 7.51 -9.33
N TYR A 93 -1.15 8.16 -8.61
CA TYR A 93 0.29 8.15 -8.90
C TYR A 93 1.08 7.84 -7.63
N TYR A 94 2.24 7.20 -7.78
CA TYR A 94 3.23 7.10 -6.73
C TYR A 94 4.61 7.55 -7.22
N TRP A 95 5.42 8.09 -6.32
CA TRP A 95 6.80 8.45 -6.61
C TRP A 95 7.71 7.21 -6.57
N ASN A 96 8.36 6.88 -7.68
CA ASN A 96 9.20 5.68 -7.82
C ASN A 96 10.70 5.93 -7.57
N ALA A 97 11.07 7.07 -6.96
CA ALA A 97 12.42 7.64 -6.84
C ALA A 97 12.92 8.49 -8.03
N THR A 98 12.37 8.31 -9.23
CA THR A 98 12.81 9.02 -10.45
C THR A 98 11.70 9.80 -11.14
N ARG A 99 10.46 9.30 -11.06
CA ARG A 99 9.27 9.91 -11.63
C ARG A 99 8.00 9.48 -10.88
N TRP A 100 6.92 10.21 -11.15
CA TRP A 100 5.56 9.84 -10.80
C TRP A 100 5.02 8.82 -11.80
N ASP A 101 4.83 7.59 -11.34
CA ASP A 101 4.20 6.54 -12.14
C ASP A 101 2.71 6.46 -11.84
N LYS A 102 1.91 6.41 -12.90
CA LYS A 102 0.46 6.22 -12.78
C LYS A 102 0.17 4.76 -12.41
N VAL A 103 -0.58 4.55 -11.33
CA VAL A 103 -1.18 3.25 -11.04
C VAL A 103 -2.28 3.02 -12.07
N THR A 104 -2.05 2.08 -12.98
CA THR A 104 -3.02 1.70 -14.01
C THR A 104 -3.28 0.21 -13.98
N THR A 105 -4.54 -0.16 -14.26
CA THR A 105 -4.97 -1.54 -14.52
C THR A 105 -4.98 -1.86 -16.01
N ASP A 106 -4.69 -0.88 -16.87
CA ASP A 106 -4.74 -1.08 -18.31
C ASP A 106 -3.67 -2.09 -18.73
N ALA A 107 -4.16 -3.18 -19.32
CA ALA A 107 -3.41 -4.34 -19.81
C ALA A 107 -2.43 -4.02 -20.95
N SER A 108 -2.20 -2.75 -21.28
CA SER A 108 -1.28 -2.32 -22.33
C SER A 108 0.20 -2.59 -22.00
N ASN A 109 0.52 -3.07 -20.79
CA ASN A 109 1.87 -3.49 -20.41
C ASN A 109 1.88 -4.94 -19.89
N ASN A 110 1.64 -5.91 -20.79
CA ASN A 110 2.04 -7.32 -20.59
C ASN A 110 1.30 -8.09 -19.48
N SER A 111 0.09 -7.68 -19.11
CA SER A 111 -0.75 -8.43 -18.17
C SER A 111 -1.33 -9.70 -18.81
N TRP A 112 -1.43 -10.79 -18.05
CA TRP A 112 -2.06 -12.03 -18.50
C TRP A 112 -3.60 -11.93 -18.40
N SER A 113 -4.30 -11.87 -19.54
CA SER A 113 -5.76 -11.91 -19.59
C SER A 113 -6.31 -13.32 -19.37
N LYS A 114 -7.37 -13.44 -18.56
CA LYS A 114 -8.11 -14.70 -18.37
C LYS A 114 -8.83 -15.19 -19.63
N ASN A 115 -9.19 -14.27 -20.52
CA ASN A 115 -9.86 -14.58 -21.79
C ASN A 115 -8.83 -14.72 -22.94
N GLY A 116 -7.53 -14.68 -22.63
CA GLY A 116 -6.45 -14.68 -23.61
C GLY A 116 -6.02 -13.27 -24.01
N ASN A 117 -4.75 -13.16 -24.42
CA ASN A 117 -4.15 -11.96 -24.97
C ASN A 117 -4.11 -12.08 -26.51
N THR A 118 -4.42 -11.00 -27.22
CA THR A 118 -4.18 -10.92 -28.67
C THR A 118 -2.70 -10.69 -28.90
N LEU A 119 -2.04 -11.61 -29.59
CA LEU A 119 -0.60 -11.50 -29.89
C LEU A 119 -0.40 -10.68 -31.17
N LEU A 120 0.58 -9.77 -31.15
CA LEU A 120 1.13 -9.13 -32.35
C LEU A 120 2.20 -10.03 -32.98
N SER A 121 2.63 -9.76 -34.23
CA SER A 121 3.64 -10.59 -34.90
C SER A 121 5.02 -10.57 -34.24
N THR A 122 5.24 -9.66 -33.29
CA THR A 122 6.47 -9.52 -32.49
C THR A 122 6.40 -10.22 -31.14
N ASP A 123 5.22 -10.68 -30.72
CA ASP A 123 5.03 -11.28 -29.41
C ASP A 123 5.32 -12.78 -29.47
N PHE A 124 5.95 -13.31 -28.43
CA PHE A 124 6.19 -14.74 -28.32
C PHE A 124 5.86 -15.24 -26.90
N LEU A 125 5.34 -16.46 -26.82
CA LEU A 125 5.03 -17.14 -25.56
C LEU A 125 6.21 -18.05 -25.19
N GLY A 126 7.20 -17.53 -24.45
CA GLY A 126 8.37 -18.32 -24.08
C GLY A 126 9.43 -17.57 -23.28
N SER A 127 10.63 -18.14 -23.21
CA SER A 127 11.82 -17.50 -22.66
C SER A 127 12.77 -17.06 -23.78
N LEU A 128 13.48 -15.95 -23.57
CA LEU A 128 14.65 -15.55 -24.39
C LEU A 128 15.96 -16.18 -23.91
N THR A 129 15.91 -16.98 -22.84
CA THR A 129 17.07 -17.67 -22.25
C THR A 129 17.11 -19.14 -22.64
N ILE A 130 18.17 -19.86 -22.26
CA ILE A 130 18.31 -21.31 -22.51
C ILE A 130 17.29 -22.18 -21.75
N ASN A 131 16.52 -21.60 -20.82
CA ASN A 131 15.54 -22.33 -20.03
C ASN A 131 14.16 -22.29 -20.71
N PRO A 132 13.49 -23.43 -20.90
CA PRO A 132 12.18 -23.47 -21.56
C PRO A 132 11.06 -22.92 -20.65
N LEU A 133 9.98 -22.46 -21.27
CA LEU A 133 8.71 -22.21 -20.59
C LEU A 133 8.12 -23.54 -20.09
N ILE A 134 7.84 -23.63 -18.79
CA ILE A 134 7.20 -24.82 -18.19
C ILE A 134 5.73 -24.51 -17.93
N SER A 135 4.82 -25.17 -18.64
CA SER A 135 3.38 -25.14 -18.32
C SER A 135 3.06 -26.17 -17.24
N ARG A 136 2.32 -25.75 -16.21
CA ARG A 136 1.79 -26.65 -15.17
C ARG A 136 0.27 -26.62 -15.23
N SER A 137 -0.35 -27.80 -15.30
CA SER A 137 -1.80 -27.95 -15.14
C SER A 137 -2.09 -28.92 -14.00
N THR A 138 -3.05 -28.58 -13.15
CA THR A 138 -3.55 -29.48 -12.12
C THR A 138 -4.87 -30.04 -12.61
N ILE A 139 -4.90 -31.33 -12.94
CA ILE A 139 -6.14 -32.07 -13.20
C ILE A 139 -6.63 -32.62 -11.87
N LEU A 140 -7.85 -32.25 -11.47
CA LEU A 140 -8.56 -32.94 -10.38
C LEU A 140 -8.80 -34.40 -10.83
N PRO A 141 -8.74 -35.39 -9.94
CA PRO A 141 -9.06 -36.77 -10.29
C PRO A 141 -10.50 -36.82 -10.82
N GLN A 142 -10.68 -37.09 -12.12
CA GLN A 142 -11.99 -37.47 -12.62
C GLN A 142 -12.31 -38.87 -12.08
N ALA A 143 -13.51 -39.04 -11.53
CA ALA A 143 -13.99 -40.36 -11.11
C ALA A 143 -13.89 -41.34 -12.29
N PRO A 144 -13.40 -42.57 -12.09
CA PRO A 144 -13.35 -43.57 -13.14
C PRO A 144 -14.75 -43.78 -13.71
N LEU A 145 -14.90 -43.68 -15.04
CA LEU A 145 -16.12 -44.13 -15.70
C LEU A 145 -16.18 -45.65 -15.52
N ILE A 146 -16.93 -46.13 -14.52
CA ILE A 146 -17.24 -47.54 -14.38
C ILE A 146 -18.16 -47.89 -15.55
N ARG A 147 -17.61 -48.54 -16.57
CA ARG A 147 -18.39 -49.18 -17.62
C ARG A 147 -19.11 -50.38 -16.99
N THR A 148 -20.37 -50.19 -16.61
CA THR A 148 -21.25 -51.30 -16.26
C THR A 148 -21.85 -51.85 -17.54
N ASP A 149 -21.08 -52.67 -18.23
CA ASP A 149 -21.68 -53.53 -19.26
C ASP A 149 -22.25 -54.79 -18.58
N PRO A 150 -23.43 -55.26 -18.99
CA PRO A 150 -24.08 -56.46 -18.44
C PRO A 150 -23.38 -57.77 -18.82
#